data_AF-A0A2X2W947-F1
#
_entry.id   AF-A0A2X2W947-F1
#
_cell.length_a   1.000
_cell.length_b   1.000
_cell.length_c   1.000
_cell.angle_alpha   90.00
_cell.angle_beta   90.00
_cell.angle_gamma   90.00
#
_symmetry.space_group_name_H-M   'P 1'
#
loop_
_entity.id
_entity.type
_entity.pdbx_description
1 polymer ?
#
loop_
_entity_poly.entity_id
_entity_poly.type
_entity_poly.pdbx_seq_one_letter_code
_entity_poly.pdbx_strand_id
1 'polypeptide(L)'
;MEDPFNLKRNGAEAATKIQRGTNDYIIVYDDSFSMDRILWTIAHEIGHIVLGHLVYYEEIALNRGGLTQEQYGVLEVEAHWFAGILLSPHVVLNLYDIKDSQEIAFLCNISKESAEKCEGYLNNFRPQFVDLERKLIRNFYNFFFKHRFLQSIANGIYKFNGSYLYDEFYKICRICRNYNAYITDEDQKFCHVCGNIVPEWDYPFKNLPVNGVWIGWPENLEGKYYPYIEVDNNKRVLYCPVCKNQDFDEDATYCKICGTPLYNTCLSENTKVSGACRYCPNCGETTKFQELNLFDNLKEVQIPNLLTFENGNYEDYIEYEYWNYIIAIVYYFKRDLELYTALDGSKAIRDEGSFIIFAANAMSSNIILSHQNLLMECIKEYG
;
A
#
# COMPACT_ATOMS: atom_id res chain seq x y z
N MET A 1 34.35 -25.01 -1.35
CA MET A 1 33.17 -24.13 -1.17
C MET A 1 32.87 -24.14 0.30
N GLU A 2 32.78 -22.97 0.91
CA GLU A 2 32.31 -22.87 2.29
C GLU A 2 30.83 -23.30 2.34
N ASP A 3 30.46 -24.10 3.35
CA ASP A 3 29.08 -24.53 3.62
C ASP A 3 28.76 -24.14 5.08
N PRO A 4 28.58 -22.83 5.36
CA PRO A 4 28.35 -22.37 6.71
C PRO A 4 27.10 -23.06 7.28
N PHE A 5 27.20 -23.48 8.54
CA PHE A 5 26.16 -24.27 9.22
C PHE A 5 25.84 -25.64 8.61
N ASN A 6 26.58 -26.09 7.58
CA ASN A 6 26.40 -27.37 6.89
C ASN A 6 25.04 -27.50 6.16
N LEU A 7 24.56 -26.41 5.55
CA LEU A 7 23.28 -26.39 4.82
C LEU A 7 23.22 -27.47 3.74
N LYS A 8 24.24 -27.52 2.86
CA LYS A 8 24.27 -28.47 1.74
C LYS A 8 24.37 -29.91 2.23
N ARG A 9 25.18 -30.15 3.27
CA ARG A 9 25.28 -31.47 3.91
C ARG A 9 23.96 -31.94 4.50
N ASN A 10 23.18 -31.03 5.07
CA ASN A 10 21.91 -31.34 5.73
C ASN A 10 20.72 -31.31 4.77
N GLY A 11 20.91 -30.90 3.51
CA GLY A 11 19.82 -30.68 2.55
C GLY A 11 18.87 -29.57 3.00
N ALA A 12 19.37 -28.58 3.73
CA ALA A 12 18.59 -27.47 4.27
C ALA A 12 18.78 -26.21 3.42
N GLU A 13 17.72 -25.43 3.25
CA GLU A 13 17.76 -24.16 2.52
C GLU A 13 18.25 -23.00 3.39
N ALA A 14 18.02 -23.09 4.70
CA ALA A 14 18.56 -22.17 5.69
C ALA A 14 18.72 -22.87 7.04
N ALA A 15 19.41 -22.20 7.95
CA ALA A 15 19.49 -22.57 9.35
C ALA A 15 19.74 -21.34 10.22
N THR A 16 19.11 -21.33 11.38
CA THR A 16 19.32 -20.31 12.41
C THR A 16 20.06 -20.86 13.62
N LYS A 17 20.97 -20.07 14.18
CA LYS A 17 21.64 -20.36 15.46
C LYS A 17 21.75 -19.12 16.34
N ILE A 18 21.73 -19.35 17.64
CA ILE A 18 22.07 -18.34 18.64
C ILE A 18 23.61 -18.19 18.65
N GLN A 19 24.10 -16.97 18.56
CA GLN A 19 25.52 -16.70 18.66
C GLN A 19 25.97 -16.87 20.12
N ARG A 20 26.99 -17.72 20.33
CA ARG A 20 27.44 -18.06 21.69
C ARG A 20 27.94 -16.83 22.43
N GLY A 21 27.43 -16.63 23.65
CA GLY A 21 27.83 -15.54 24.53
C GLY A 21 27.18 -14.19 24.21
N THR A 22 26.25 -14.15 23.25
CA THR A 22 25.42 -12.98 22.97
C THR A 22 23.93 -13.36 22.97
N ASN A 23 23.05 -12.37 22.81
CA ASN A 23 21.62 -12.59 22.58
C ASN A 23 21.26 -12.45 21.09
N ASP A 24 22.27 -12.56 20.21
CA ASP A 24 22.09 -12.34 18.78
C ASP A 24 21.80 -13.66 18.06
N TYR A 25 20.95 -13.59 17.04
CA TYR A 25 20.61 -14.71 16.16
C TYR A 25 21.31 -14.52 14.81
N ILE A 26 21.84 -15.61 14.26
CA ILE A 26 22.43 -15.63 12.92
C ILE A 26 21.61 -16.59 12.05
N ILE A 27 21.07 -16.06 10.97
CA ILE A 27 20.41 -16.82 9.90
C ILE A 27 21.40 -16.96 8.74
N VAL A 28 21.63 -18.18 8.28
CA VAL A 28 22.35 -18.47 7.04
C VAL A 28 21.35 -19.13 6.09
N TYR A 29 21.25 -18.64 4.85
CA TYR A 29 20.38 -19.18 3.81
C TYR A 29 21.15 -19.40 2.51
N ASP A 30 20.65 -20.28 1.65
CA ASP A 30 21.15 -20.53 0.31
C ASP A 30 20.57 -19.49 -0.67
N ASP A 31 21.43 -18.61 -1.19
CA ASP A 31 21.07 -17.53 -2.09
C ASP A 31 20.92 -17.98 -3.56
N SER A 32 21.10 -19.27 -3.86
CA SER A 32 20.90 -19.83 -5.21
C SER A 32 19.42 -20.05 -5.57
N PHE A 33 18.50 -19.93 -4.60
CA PHE A 33 17.06 -20.07 -4.80
C PHE A 33 16.41 -18.80 -5.36
N SER A 34 15.15 -18.90 -5.82
CA SER A 34 14.39 -17.74 -6.27
C SER A 34 14.12 -16.77 -5.11
N MET A 35 13.95 -15.47 -5.42
CA MET A 35 13.72 -14.44 -4.41
C MET A 35 12.51 -14.73 -3.50
N ASP A 36 11.41 -15.24 -4.06
CA ASP A 36 10.23 -15.65 -3.28
C ASP A 36 10.52 -16.82 -2.33
N ARG A 37 11.35 -17.77 -2.76
CA ARG A 37 11.75 -18.88 -1.91
C ARG A 37 12.67 -18.41 -0.79
N ILE A 38 13.63 -17.54 -1.10
CA ILE A 38 14.51 -16.92 -0.10
C ILE A 38 13.70 -16.14 0.93
N LEU A 39 12.73 -15.32 0.50
CA LEU A 39 11.86 -14.56 1.41
C LEU A 39 11.05 -15.48 2.31
N TRP A 40 10.47 -16.56 1.76
CA TRP A 40 9.77 -17.58 2.54
C TRP A 40 10.68 -18.20 3.58
N THR A 41 11.86 -18.66 3.17
CA THR A 41 12.81 -19.34 4.02
C THR A 41 13.31 -18.43 5.14
N ILE A 42 13.63 -17.16 4.85
CA ILE A 42 14.00 -16.19 5.90
C ILE A 42 12.83 -15.93 6.86
N ALA A 43 11.60 -15.78 6.35
CA ALA A 43 10.42 -15.58 7.21
C ALA A 43 10.15 -16.77 8.12
N HIS A 44 10.38 -17.99 7.62
CA HIS A 44 10.29 -19.24 8.39
C HIS A 44 11.32 -19.28 9.52
N GLU A 45 12.57 -18.96 9.21
CA GLU A 45 13.65 -18.86 10.21
C GLU A 45 13.38 -17.78 11.26
N ILE A 46 12.83 -16.62 10.87
CA ILE A 46 12.37 -15.59 11.80
C ILE A 46 11.25 -16.13 12.70
N GLY A 47 10.35 -16.96 12.16
CA GLY A 47 9.31 -17.64 12.94
C GLY A 47 9.89 -18.48 14.07
N HIS A 48 10.93 -19.27 13.80
CA HIS A 48 11.64 -20.04 14.83
C HIS A 48 12.23 -19.16 15.93
N ILE A 49 12.71 -17.96 15.60
CA ILE A 49 13.22 -17.00 16.59
C ILE A 49 12.07 -16.42 17.42
N VAL A 50 11.05 -15.87 16.78
CA VAL A 50 9.95 -15.13 17.43
C VAL A 50 9.11 -16.06 18.32
N LEU A 51 8.86 -17.28 17.88
CA LEU A 51 8.12 -18.28 18.64
C LEU A 51 8.97 -18.96 19.74
N GLY A 52 10.26 -18.61 19.82
CA GLY A 52 11.17 -19.12 20.85
C GLY A 52 11.61 -20.57 20.65
N HIS A 53 11.38 -21.16 19.47
CA HIS A 53 11.65 -22.57 19.17
C HIS A 53 13.11 -22.96 19.44
N LEU A 54 14.05 -22.04 19.16
CA LEU A 54 15.48 -22.26 19.37
C LEU A 54 15.85 -22.39 20.86
N VAL A 55 15.26 -21.56 21.71
CA VAL A 55 15.51 -21.57 23.17
C VAL A 55 14.88 -22.80 23.80
N TYR A 56 13.61 -23.08 23.48
CA TYR A 56 12.93 -24.28 23.96
C TYR A 56 13.66 -25.55 23.56
N TYR A 57 14.18 -25.61 22.32
CA TYR A 57 14.96 -26.75 21.85
C TYR A 57 16.25 -26.95 22.68
N GLU A 58 17.04 -25.89 22.92
CA GLU A 58 18.26 -25.99 23.72
C GLU A 58 17.97 -26.47 25.15
N GLU A 59 16.94 -25.92 25.80
CA GLU A 59 16.53 -26.32 27.15
C GLU A 59 16.09 -27.79 27.22
N ILE A 60 15.33 -28.28 26.25
CA ILE A 60 14.86 -29.67 26.20
C ILE A 60 16.00 -30.63 25.86
N ALA A 61 16.90 -30.24 24.95
CA ALA A 61 18.09 -31.02 24.62
C ALA A 61 18.99 -31.23 25.85
N LEU A 62 19.19 -30.17 26.64
CA LEU A 62 19.97 -30.21 27.89
C LEU A 62 19.31 -31.06 28.98
N ASN A 63 17.98 -31.01 29.11
CA ASN A 63 17.26 -31.60 30.24
C ASN A 63 16.68 -33.01 29.98
N ARG A 64 16.45 -33.41 28.72
CA ARG A 64 15.63 -34.61 28.40
C ARG A 64 16.04 -35.41 27.17
N GLY A 65 17.21 -35.15 26.57
CA GLY A 65 17.72 -35.94 25.44
C GLY A 65 17.18 -35.51 24.06
N GLY A 66 16.62 -34.30 23.95
CA GLY A 66 16.17 -33.70 22.68
C GLY A 66 14.66 -33.82 22.42
N LEU A 67 14.20 -33.23 21.32
CA LEU A 67 12.82 -33.35 20.84
C LEU A 67 12.60 -34.67 20.10
N THR A 68 11.37 -35.21 20.19
CA THR A 68 10.92 -36.27 19.27
C THR A 68 10.68 -35.71 17.87
N GLN A 69 10.62 -36.59 16.86
CA GLN A 69 10.32 -36.18 15.48
C GLN A 69 8.95 -35.51 15.35
N GLU A 70 7.96 -35.97 16.12
CA GLU A 70 6.62 -35.37 16.16
C GLU A 70 6.66 -33.96 16.74
N GLN A 71 7.36 -33.77 17.87
CA GLN A 71 7.51 -32.44 18.48
C GLN A 71 8.25 -31.48 17.56
N TYR A 72 9.33 -31.94 16.92
CA TYR A 72 10.04 -31.14 15.91
C TYR A 72 9.11 -30.74 14.75
N GLY A 73 8.29 -31.68 14.27
CA GLY A 73 7.31 -31.41 13.22
C GLY A 73 6.28 -30.34 13.59
N VAL A 74 5.84 -30.27 14.85
CA VAL A 74 4.93 -29.22 15.33
C VAL A 74 5.60 -27.84 15.21
N LEU A 75 6.84 -27.69 15.66
CA LEU A 75 7.57 -26.42 15.61
C LEU A 75 7.80 -25.94 14.16
N GLU A 76 8.08 -26.87 13.24
CA GLU A 76 8.18 -26.57 11.81
C GLU A 76 6.85 -26.10 11.22
N VAL A 77 5.73 -26.73 11.59
CA VAL A 77 4.40 -26.30 11.14
C VAL A 77 4.06 -24.91 11.69
N GLU A 78 4.35 -24.64 12.97
CA GLU A 78 4.13 -23.32 13.58
C GLU A 78 4.97 -22.23 12.90
N ALA A 79 6.24 -22.50 12.57
CA ALA A 79 7.09 -21.58 11.80
C ALA A 79 6.57 -21.35 10.36
N HIS A 80 6.08 -22.39 9.68
CA HIS A 80 5.42 -22.25 8.38
C HIS A 80 4.19 -21.34 8.46
N TRP A 81 3.37 -21.51 9.50
CA TRP A 81 2.19 -20.67 9.74
C TRP A 81 2.58 -19.21 9.99
N PHE A 82 3.62 -18.98 10.79
CA PHE A 82 4.17 -17.66 11.04
C PHE A 82 4.62 -16.99 9.73
N ALA A 83 5.40 -17.69 8.90
CA ALA A 83 5.89 -17.16 7.62
C ALA A 83 4.74 -16.79 6.67
N GLY A 84 3.72 -17.65 6.58
CA GLY A 84 2.53 -17.39 5.75
C GLY A 84 1.79 -16.10 6.16
N ILE A 85 1.55 -15.91 7.46
CA ILE A 85 0.86 -14.72 7.97
C ILE A 85 1.73 -13.46 7.82
N LEU A 86 3.05 -13.58 8.05
CA LEU A 86 3.99 -12.46 7.91
C LEU A 86 4.05 -11.94 6.47
N LEU A 87 4.13 -12.85 5.50
CA LEU A 87 4.26 -12.49 4.08
C LEU A 87 2.94 -12.12 3.43
N SER A 88 1.83 -12.70 3.88
CA SER A 88 0.47 -12.42 3.38
C SER A 88 -0.48 -12.09 4.53
N PRO A 89 -0.44 -10.85 5.06
CA PRO A 89 -1.23 -10.47 6.24
C PRO A 89 -2.74 -10.50 5.94
N HIS A 90 -3.42 -11.54 6.42
CA HIS A 90 -4.82 -11.81 6.08
C HIS A 90 -5.78 -10.66 6.36
N VAL A 91 -5.60 -9.93 7.48
CA VAL A 91 -6.46 -8.79 7.83
C VAL A 91 -6.37 -7.66 6.81
N VAL A 92 -5.17 -7.41 6.30
CA VAL A 92 -4.92 -6.35 5.32
C VAL A 92 -5.50 -6.75 3.96
N LEU A 93 -5.21 -7.98 3.51
CA LEU A 93 -5.76 -8.52 2.26
C LEU A 93 -7.29 -8.54 2.28
N ASN A 94 -7.90 -8.98 3.38
CA ASN A 94 -9.36 -9.01 3.54
C ASN A 94 -9.98 -7.60 3.52
N LEU A 95 -9.37 -6.62 4.19
CA LEU A 95 -9.88 -5.24 4.23
C LEU A 95 -9.94 -4.60 2.83
N TYR A 96 -8.95 -4.88 1.99
CA TYR A 96 -8.88 -4.35 0.62
C TYR A 96 -9.49 -5.28 -0.44
N ASP A 97 -10.24 -6.30 0.01
CA ASP A 97 -10.93 -7.31 -0.82
C ASP A 97 -10.03 -8.07 -1.81
N ILE A 98 -8.76 -8.26 -1.45
CA ILE A 98 -7.79 -9.01 -2.25
C ILE A 98 -7.85 -10.48 -1.83
N LYS A 99 -8.55 -11.29 -2.63
CA LYS A 99 -8.82 -12.70 -2.32
C LYS A 99 -8.33 -13.67 -3.38
N ASP A 100 -8.20 -13.20 -4.62
CA ASP A 100 -7.74 -14.02 -5.73
C ASP A 100 -6.28 -14.46 -5.54
N SER A 101 -6.01 -15.75 -5.68
CA SER A 101 -4.66 -16.30 -5.46
C SER A 101 -3.59 -15.70 -6.39
N GLN A 102 -3.92 -15.31 -7.62
CA GLN A 102 -2.97 -14.68 -8.53
C GLN A 102 -2.66 -13.24 -8.07
N GLU A 103 -3.67 -12.46 -7.68
CA GLU A 103 -3.48 -11.13 -7.09
C GLU A 103 -2.63 -11.20 -5.81
N ILE A 104 -2.94 -12.14 -4.92
CA ILE A 104 -2.18 -12.36 -3.67
C ILE A 104 -0.73 -12.69 -3.99
N ALA A 105 -0.48 -13.61 -4.93
CA ALA A 105 0.88 -13.99 -5.31
C ALA A 105 1.67 -12.79 -5.84
N PHE A 106 1.05 -11.94 -6.66
CA PHE A 106 1.70 -10.78 -7.25
C PHE A 106 1.95 -9.68 -6.22
N LEU A 107 0.96 -9.40 -5.36
CA LEU A 107 1.05 -8.38 -4.33
C LEU A 107 2.07 -8.73 -3.25
N CYS A 108 2.01 -9.96 -2.73
CA CYS A 108 2.83 -10.43 -1.62
C CYS A 108 4.17 -11.04 -2.07
N ASN A 109 4.40 -11.18 -3.38
CA ASN A 109 5.58 -11.84 -3.95
C ASN A 109 5.85 -13.23 -3.36
N ILE A 110 4.78 -14.05 -3.28
CA ILE A 110 4.84 -15.43 -2.80
C ILE A 110 4.58 -16.43 -3.93
N SER A 111 4.84 -17.71 -3.68
CA SER A 111 4.56 -18.77 -4.65
C SER A 111 3.06 -18.93 -4.90
N LYS A 112 2.69 -19.48 -6.07
CA LYS A 112 1.29 -19.81 -6.40
C LYS A 112 0.66 -20.70 -5.33
N GLU A 113 1.37 -21.76 -4.92
CA GLU A 113 0.88 -22.68 -3.88
C GLU A 113 0.64 -21.97 -2.54
N SER A 114 1.54 -21.07 -2.14
CA SER A 114 1.38 -20.28 -0.91
C SER A 114 0.17 -19.34 -1.01
N ALA A 115 -0.07 -18.76 -2.18
CA ALA A 115 -1.20 -17.88 -2.42
C ALA A 115 -2.55 -18.62 -2.46
N GLU A 116 -2.62 -19.80 -3.07
CA GLU A 116 -3.81 -20.67 -3.05
C GLU A 116 -4.19 -21.09 -1.62
N LYS A 117 -3.20 -21.39 -0.77
CA LYS A 117 -3.43 -21.62 0.66
C LYS A 117 -3.99 -20.38 1.36
N CYS A 118 -3.41 -19.21 1.08
CA CYS A 118 -3.86 -17.92 1.62
C CYS A 118 -5.31 -17.59 1.22
N GLU A 119 -5.65 -17.73 -0.06
CA GLU A 119 -7.02 -17.59 -0.58
C GLU A 119 -8.00 -18.52 0.16
N GLY A 120 -7.62 -19.80 0.35
CA GLY A 120 -8.40 -20.77 1.12
C GLY A 120 -8.70 -20.31 2.55
N TYR A 121 -7.73 -19.69 3.22
CA TYR A 121 -7.93 -19.09 4.55
C TYR A 121 -8.83 -17.85 4.50
N LEU A 122 -8.59 -16.95 3.55
CA LEU A 122 -9.34 -15.70 3.42
C LEU A 122 -10.83 -15.92 3.16
N ASN A 123 -11.20 -16.97 2.44
CA ASN A 123 -12.60 -17.34 2.20
C ASN A 123 -13.40 -17.56 3.50
N ASN A 124 -12.74 -18.08 4.54
CA ASN A 124 -13.34 -18.32 5.85
C ASN A 124 -12.89 -17.32 6.92
N PHE A 125 -12.02 -16.37 6.56
CA PHE A 125 -11.48 -15.40 7.50
C PHE A 125 -12.58 -14.42 7.94
N ARG A 126 -12.63 -14.18 9.25
CA ARG A 126 -13.54 -13.24 9.89
C ARG A 126 -12.71 -12.36 10.83
N PRO A 127 -12.27 -11.17 10.38
CA PRO A 127 -11.48 -10.28 11.23
C PRO A 127 -12.31 -9.85 12.43
N GLN A 128 -11.66 -9.78 13.60
CA GLN A 128 -12.30 -9.32 14.85
C GLN A 128 -12.01 -7.85 15.13
N PHE A 129 -11.12 -7.24 14.35
CA PHE A 129 -10.59 -5.88 14.46
C PHE A 129 -10.15 -5.52 15.89
N VAL A 130 -9.46 -6.47 16.53
CA VAL A 130 -8.77 -6.25 17.81
C VAL A 130 -7.57 -5.30 17.64
N ASP A 131 -7.01 -4.79 18.73
CA ASP A 131 -5.96 -3.76 18.70
C ASP A 131 -4.78 -4.08 17.77
N LEU A 132 -4.37 -5.35 17.69
CA LEU A 132 -3.28 -5.78 16.81
C LEU A 132 -3.65 -5.63 15.31
N GLU A 133 -4.85 -6.05 14.94
CA GLU A 133 -5.36 -5.93 13.57
C GLU A 133 -5.45 -4.46 13.14
N ARG A 134 -5.88 -3.58 14.05
CA ARG A 134 -5.90 -2.13 13.80
C ARG A 134 -4.51 -1.56 13.55
N LYS A 135 -3.50 -1.98 14.33
CA LYS A 135 -2.10 -1.57 14.12
C LYS A 135 -1.56 -2.03 12.77
N LEU A 136 -1.88 -3.27 12.35
CA LEU A 136 -1.51 -3.74 11.01
C LEU A 136 -2.16 -2.88 9.93
N ILE A 137 -3.46 -2.64 10.00
CA ILE A 137 -4.18 -1.80 9.03
C ILE A 137 -3.56 -0.40 8.95
N ARG A 138 -3.27 0.22 10.10
CA ARG A 138 -2.60 1.52 10.18
C ARG A 138 -1.25 1.52 9.47
N ASN A 139 -0.40 0.54 9.78
CA ASN A 139 0.95 0.46 9.23
C ASN A 139 0.93 0.27 7.71
N PHE A 140 -0.07 -0.44 7.18
CA PHE A 140 -0.25 -0.64 5.75
C PHE A 140 -1.10 0.45 5.08
N TYR A 141 -1.74 1.36 5.82
CA TYR A 141 -2.71 2.30 5.25
C TYR A 141 -2.11 3.12 4.11
N ASN A 142 -0.92 3.71 4.31
CA ASN A 142 -0.26 4.51 3.29
C ASN A 142 0.14 3.70 2.04
N PHE A 143 0.44 2.41 2.20
CA PHE A 143 0.78 1.54 1.08
C PHE A 143 -0.40 1.36 0.11
N PHE A 144 -1.61 1.23 0.66
CA PHE A 144 -2.84 1.14 -0.14
C PHE A 144 -3.39 2.50 -0.56
N PHE A 145 -3.45 3.48 0.35
CA PHE A 145 -3.95 4.83 0.09
C PHE A 145 -3.18 5.54 -1.03
N LYS A 146 -1.85 5.39 -1.07
CA LYS A 146 -1.02 5.94 -2.16
C LYS A 146 -0.93 5.03 -3.38
N HIS A 147 -1.76 3.99 -3.44
CA HIS A 147 -1.79 2.99 -4.51
C HIS A 147 -0.44 2.31 -4.80
N ARG A 148 0.47 2.24 -3.82
CA ARG A 148 1.80 1.60 -4.01
C ARG A 148 1.69 0.11 -4.27
N PHE A 149 0.60 -0.52 -3.81
CA PHE A 149 0.30 -1.91 -4.08
C PHE A 149 0.18 -2.23 -5.59
N LEU A 150 -0.25 -1.26 -6.41
CA LEU A 150 -0.34 -1.43 -7.86
C LEU A 150 1.05 -1.67 -8.49
N GLN A 151 2.12 -1.07 -7.94
CA GLN A 151 3.48 -1.37 -8.37
C GLN A 151 3.86 -2.82 -8.07
N SER A 152 3.51 -3.33 -6.88
CA SER A 152 3.77 -4.73 -6.52
C SER A 152 3.06 -5.67 -7.48
N ILE A 153 1.80 -5.39 -7.82
CA ILE A 153 1.04 -6.15 -8.81
C ILE A 153 1.73 -6.11 -10.19
N ALA A 154 2.10 -4.92 -10.68
CA ALA A 154 2.80 -4.76 -11.95
C ALA A 154 4.14 -5.54 -12.00
N ASN A 155 4.90 -5.51 -10.91
CA ASN A 155 6.14 -6.28 -10.78
C ASN A 155 5.87 -7.79 -10.79
N GLY A 156 4.78 -8.25 -10.14
CA GLY A 156 4.33 -9.64 -10.17
C GLY A 156 3.99 -10.09 -11.59
N ILE A 157 3.17 -9.31 -12.31
CA ILE A 157 2.83 -9.57 -13.72
C ILE A 157 4.10 -9.77 -14.56
N TYR A 158 5.11 -8.90 -14.39
CA TYR A 158 6.37 -9.03 -15.09
C TYR A 158 7.13 -10.31 -14.72
N LYS A 159 7.28 -10.60 -13.43
CA LYS A 159 7.99 -11.77 -12.93
C LYS A 159 7.43 -13.06 -13.53
N PHE A 160 6.10 -13.13 -13.63
CA PHE A 160 5.43 -14.31 -14.15
C PHE A 160 5.26 -14.31 -15.67
N ASN A 161 5.55 -13.21 -16.38
CA ASN A 161 5.33 -13.09 -17.84
C ASN A 161 5.88 -14.29 -18.66
N GLY A 162 4.99 -14.95 -19.39
CA GLY A 162 5.33 -16.13 -20.21
C GLY A 162 5.49 -17.43 -19.41
N SER A 163 5.17 -17.41 -18.11
CA SER A 163 5.06 -18.62 -17.28
C SER A 163 3.79 -19.40 -17.60
N TYR A 164 3.87 -20.72 -17.51
CA TYR A 164 2.72 -21.63 -17.57
C TYR A 164 1.94 -21.69 -16.25
N LEU A 165 2.40 -21.01 -15.20
CA LEU A 165 1.77 -21.03 -13.88
C LEU A 165 0.42 -20.29 -13.84
N TYR A 166 0.23 -19.31 -14.73
CA TYR A 166 -0.98 -18.50 -14.82
C TYR A 166 -1.43 -18.45 -16.28
N ASP A 167 -2.63 -18.97 -16.55
CA ASP A 167 -3.15 -19.17 -17.92
C ASP A 167 -3.59 -17.86 -18.60
N GLU A 168 -3.86 -16.82 -17.81
CA GLU A 168 -4.26 -15.49 -18.29
C GLU A 168 -3.41 -14.43 -17.57
N PHE A 169 -2.62 -13.66 -18.32
CA PHE A 169 -1.98 -12.48 -17.74
C PHE A 169 -3.07 -11.44 -17.46
N TYR A 170 -3.37 -11.36 -16.17
CA TYR A 170 -4.32 -10.49 -15.51
C TYR A 170 -4.26 -9.05 -16.06
N LYS A 171 -5.42 -8.49 -16.42
CA LYS A 171 -5.55 -7.15 -17.04
C LYS A 171 -5.55 -5.99 -16.04
N ILE A 172 -5.30 -6.26 -14.75
CA ILE A 172 -5.71 -5.39 -13.64
C ILE A 172 -4.72 -4.26 -13.32
N CYS A 173 -3.59 -4.16 -14.02
CA CYS A 173 -2.72 -3.00 -13.85
C CYS A 173 -1.86 -2.76 -15.08
N ARG A 174 -2.36 -1.94 -16.01
CA ARG A 174 -1.55 -1.40 -17.12
C ARG A 174 -0.89 -0.08 -16.72
N ILE A 175 0.27 0.26 -17.29
CA ILE A 175 0.97 1.52 -17.02
C ILE A 175 1.06 2.35 -18.31
N CYS A 176 0.51 3.55 -18.25
CA CYS A 176 0.60 4.49 -19.37
C CYS A 176 2.08 4.87 -19.62
N ARG A 177 2.59 4.60 -20.82
CA ARG A 177 4.02 4.83 -21.16
C ARG A 177 4.45 6.30 -21.23
N ASN A 178 3.51 7.24 -21.25
CA ASN A 178 3.82 8.66 -21.37
C ASN A 178 3.94 9.36 -20.00
N TYR A 179 3.13 8.94 -19.02
CA TYR A 179 3.00 9.61 -17.72
C TYR A 179 3.10 8.62 -16.55
N ASN A 180 3.33 7.35 -16.82
CA ASN A 180 3.36 6.24 -15.87
C ASN A 180 2.09 6.11 -15.02
N ALA A 181 0.96 6.66 -15.45
CA ALA A 181 -0.28 6.50 -14.72
C ALA A 181 -0.70 5.03 -14.70
N TYR A 182 -1.06 4.51 -13.51
CA TYR A 182 -1.69 3.20 -13.39
C TYR A 182 -3.06 3.20 -14.06
N ILE A 183 -3.40 2.08 -14.69
CA ILE A 183 -4.67 1.85 -15.37
C ILE A 183 -5.23 0.54 -14.83
N THR A 184 -6.20 0.66 -13.94
CA THR A 184 -6.80 -0.48 -13.23
C THR A 184 -8.09 -0.98 -13.89
N ASP A 185 -8.70 -0.15 -14.74
CA ASP A 185 -9.85 -0.52 -15.55
C ASP A 185 -9.38 -1.24 -16.83
N GLU A 186 -9.83 -2.48 -17.01
CA GLU A 186 -9.48 -3.29 -18.18
C GLU A 186 -10.05 -2.74 -19.49
N ASP A 187 -11.20 -2.06 -19.42
CA ASP A 187 -11.92 -1.54 -20.60
C ASP A 187 -11.46 -0.13 -20.98
N GLN A 188 -10.64 0.51 -20.14
CA GLN A 188 -10.12 1.86 -20.40
C GLN A 188 -9.21 1.87 -21.65
N LYS A 189 -9.57 2.70 -22.63
CA LYS A 189 -8.88 2.81 -23.93
C LYS A 189 -7.83 3.92 -23.95
N PHE A 190 -8.09 5.00 -23.22
CA PHE A 190 -7.24 6.19 -23.15
C PHE A 190 -6.82 6.47 -21.72
N CYS A 191 -5.61 6.98 -21.53
CA CYS A 191 -5.05 7.28 -20.24
C CYS A 191 -5.83 8.44 -19.60
N HIS A 192 -6.44 8.19 -18.44
CA HIS A 192 -7.21 9.19 -17.72
C HIS A 192 -6.38 10.39 -17.24
N VAL A 193 -5.04 10.34 -17.32
CA VAL A 193 -4.12 11.42 -16.94
C VAL A 193 -3.64 12.25 -18.13
N CYS A 194 -3.39 11.64 -19.29
CA CYS A 194 -2.76 12.33 -20.42
C CYS A 194 -3.49 12.20 -21.77
N GLY A 195 -4.61 11.46 -21.83
CA GLY A 195 -5.43 11.33 -23.03
C GLY A 195 -4.83 10.45 -24.14
N ASN A 196 -3.63 9.89 -23.95
CA ASN A 196 -3.03 8.97 -24.92
C ASN A 196 -3.64 7.58 -24.84
N ILE A 197 -3.69 6.87 -25.97
CA ILE A 197 -4.13 5.46 -26.01
C ILE A 197 -3.30 4.63 -25.02
N VAL A 198 -3.97 3.86 -24.18
CA VAL A 198 -3.36 2.88 -23.29
C VAL A 198 -3.06 1.64 -24.13
N PRO A 199 -1.86 1.02 -24.00
CA PRO A 199 -1.61 -0.24 -24.68
C PRO A 199 -2.64 -1.31 -24.25
N GLU A 200 -3.02 -2.18 -25.19
CA GLU A 200 -3.89 -3.33 -24.87
C GLU A 200 -3.21 -4.30 -23.88
N TRP A 201 -1.88 -4.35 -23.91
CA TRP A 201 -1.05 -5.19 -23.05
C TRP A 201 0.19 -4.44 -22.58
N ASP A 202 0.51 -4.58 -21.30
CA ASP A 202 1.80 -4.17 -20.76
C ASP A 202 2.87 -5.19 -21.15
N TYR A 203 3.24 -5.21 -22.44
CA TYR A 203 4.49 -5.85 -22.81
C TYR A 203 5.62 -5.05 -22.17
N PRO A 204 6.41 -5.64 -21.25
CA PRO A 204 7.69 -5.04 -20.93
C PRO A 204 8.46 -4.93 -22.24
N PHE A 205 9.01 -3.75 -22.55
CA PHE A 205 9.97 -3.64 -23.64
C PHE A 205 11.14 -4.55 -23.27
N LYS A 206 11.16 -5.79 -23.79
CA LYS A 206 12.37 -6.58 -23.88
C LYS A 206 13.24 -5.89 -24.93
N ASN A 207 13.97 -4.85 -24.53
CA ASN A 207 15.13 -4.48 -25.31
C ASN A 207 16.04 -5.72 -25.32
N LEU A 208 16.28 -6.25 -26.52
CA LEU A 208 17.25 -7.32 -26.71
C LEU A 208 18.59 -6.86 -26.11
N PRO A 209 19.25 -7.69 -25.30
CA PRO A 209 20.41 -7.24 -24.55
C PRO A 209 21.57 -6.91 -25.48
N VAL A 210 22.19 -5.74 -25.27
CA VAL A 210 23.57 -5.50 -25.71
C VAL A 210 24.44 -6.22 -24.67
N ASN A 211 24.99 -7.38 -25.03
CA ASN A 211 25.95 -8.19 -24.25
C ASN A 211 25.37 -9.24 -23.25
N GLY A 212 24.14 -9.72 -23.44
CA GLY A 212 23.65 -10.92 -22.73
C GLY A 212 23.33 -10.75 -21.24
N VAL A 213 23.37 -9.53 -20.70
CA VAL A 213 22.82 -9.19 -19.38
C VAL A 213 21.41 -8.64 -19.58
N TRP A 214 20.43 -9.28 -18.95
CA TRP A 214 19.07 -8.74 -18.89
C TRP A 214 19.08 -7.48 -18.03
N ILE A 215 19.00 -6.32 -18.67
CA ILE A 215 18.64 -5.09 -17.98
C ILE A 215 17.13 -5.21 -17.74
N GLY A 216 16.70 -5.09 -16.48
CA GLY A 216 15.31 -5.30 -16.05
C GLY A 216 14.33 -4.29 -16.66
N TRP A 217 13.19 -4.07 -15.99
CA TRP A 217 12.29 -2.96 -16.33
C TRP A 217 13.11 -1.70 -16.62
N PRO A 218 12.75 -0.89 -17.64
CA PRO A 218 13.27 0.46 -17.68
C PRO A 218 13.02 1.07 -16.30
N GLU A 219 14.05 1.60 -15.65
CA GLU A 219 13.92 2.35 -14.38
C GLU A 219 12.80 3.42 -14.49
N ASN A 220 12.44 3.78 -15.72
CA ASN A 220 11.45 4.76 -16.12
C ASN A 220 9.98 4.30 -16.09
N LEU A 221 9.64 3.04 -15.84
CA LEU A 221 8.24 2.57 -15.84
C LEU A 221 7.66 2.40 -14.42
N GLU A 222 8.30 2.91 -13.38
CA GLU A 222 7.65 3.03 -12.06
C GLU A 222 6.36 3.85 -12.19
N GLY A 223 5.25 3.21 -11.84
CA GLY A 223 3.93 3.80 -11.94
C GLY A 223 3.75 4.96 -10.96
N LYS A 224 2.90 5.89 -11.35
CA LYS A 224 2.67 7.15 -10.64
C LYS A 224 1.21 7.25 -10.26
N TYR A 225 0.99 7.51 -8.99
CA TYR A 225 -0.29 7.98 -8.50
C TYR A 225 -0.45 9.46 -8.82
N TYR A 226 -1.66 9.84 -9.23
CA TYR A 226 -2.03 11.22 -9.51
C TYR A 226 -3.16 11.65 -8.58
N PRO A 227 -3.15 12.89 -8.06
CA PRO A 227 -4.25 13.40 -7.24
C PRO A 227 -5.59 13.27 -7.98
N TYR A 228 -6.63 12.90 -7.26
CA TYR A 228 -7.99 12.81 -7.75
C TYR A 228 -8.96 13.56 -6.83
N ILE A 229 -10.12 13.92 -7.37
CA ILE A 229 -11.18 14.57 -6.62
C ILE A 229 -12.14 13.50 -6.13
N GLU A 230 -12.34 13.45 -4.81
CA GLU A 230 -13.24 12.48 -4.17
C GLU A 230 -14.68 12.66 -4.64
N VAL A 231 -15.32 11.54 -5.00
CA VAL A 231 -16.69 11.49 -5.50
C VAL A 231 -17.49 10.37 -4.84
N ASP A 232 -18.81 10.54 -4.78
CA ASP A 232 -19.75 9.50 -4.38
C ASP A 232 -19.99 8.46 -5.50
N ASN A 233 -20.83 7.47 -5.20
CA ASN A 233 -21.22 6.42 -6.16
C ASN A 233 -21.92 6.96 -7.42
N ASN A 234 -22.48 8.18 -7.38
CA ASN A 234 -23.10 8.86 -8.51
C ASN A 234 -22.13 9.76 -9.28
N LYS A 235 -20.82 9.69 -8.96
CA LYS A 235 -19.73 10.53 -9.50
C LYS A 235 -19.86 12.02 -9.15
N ARG A 236 -20.61 12.35 -8.11
CA ARG A 236 -20.72 13.72 -7.58
C ARG A 236 -19.59 13.96 -6.58
N VAL A 237 -18.95 15.11 -6.62
CA VAL A 237 -17.92 15.45 -5.63
C VAL A 237 -18.46 15.43 -4.20
N LEU A 238 -17.67 14.94 -3.24
CA LEU A 238 -18.05 14.93 -1.82
C LEU A 238 -18.06 16.34 -1.21
N TYR A 239 -17.17 17.21 -1.71
CA TYR A 239 -17.07 18.62 -1.36
C TYR A 239 -16.53 19.40 -2.55
N CYS A 240 -16.77 20.71 -2.56
CA CYS A 240 -16.32 21.54 -3.66
C CYS A 240 -14.78 21.59 -3.68
N PRO A 241 -14.11 21.22 -4.79
CA PRO A 241 -12.64 21.18 -4.83
C PRO A 241 -12.00 22.58 -4.72
N VAL A 242 -12.78 23.65 -4.92
CA VAL A 242 -12.31 25.04 -4.85
C VAL A 242 -12.58 25.66 -3.49
N CYS A 243 -13.84 25.75 -3.07
CA CYS A 243 -14.23 26.46 -1.84
C CYS A 243 -14.50 25.53 -0.65
N LYS A 244 -14.34 24.22 -0.83
CA LYS A 244 -14.57 23.19 0.20
C LYS A 244 -15.99 23.11 0.77
N ASN A 245 -16.97 23.82 0.18
CA ASN A 245 -18.38 23.70 0.53
C ASN A 245 -18.88 22.25 0.39
N GLN A 246 -19.58 21.77 1.42
CA GLN A 246 -20.14 20.40 1.51
C GLN A 246 -21.66 20.38 1.38
N ASP A 247 -22.31 21.52 1.62
CA ASP A 247 -23.76 21.64 1.61
C ASP A 247 -24.25 21.83 0.17
N PHE A 248 -24.75 20.75 -0.42
CA PHE A 248 -25.31 20.72 -1.76
C PHE A 248 -26.77 20.28 -1.76
N ASP A 249 -27.60 20.96 -2.55
CA ASP A 249 -28.97 20.50 -2.82
C ASP A 249 -28.94 19.20 -3.64
N GLU A 250 -29.96 18.34 -3.53
CA GLU A 250 -29.99 17.00 -4.14
C GLU A 250 -29.69 17.02 -5.66
N ASP A 251 -30.31 17.96 -6.39
CA ASP A 251 -30.17 18.10 -7.86
C ASP A 251 -29.08 19.10 -8.29
N ALA A 252 -28.33 19.70 -7.36
CA ALA A 252 -27.36 20.71 -7.72
C ALA A 252 -26.22 20.13 -8.58
N THR A 253 -25.99 20.74 -9.73
CA THR A 253 -24.89 20.40 -10.65
C THR A 253 -23.68 21.33 -10.49
N TYR A 254 -23.85 22.43 -9.77
CA TYR A 254 -22.81 23.42 -9.47
C TYR A 254 -22.82 23.80 -7.99
N CYS A 255 -21.66 24.16 -7.47
CA CYS A 255 -21.51 24.66 -6.11
C CYS A 255 -22.22 26.01 -5.95
N LYS A 256 -23.11 26.13 -4.94
CA LYS A 256 -23.84 27.37 -4.65
C LYS A 256 -22.97 28.54 -4.18
N ILE A 257 -21.75 28.27 -3.71
CA ILE A 257 -20.82 29.28 -3.20
C ILE A 257 -19.95 29.88 -4.30
N CYS A 258 -19.37 29.05 -5.17
CA CYS A 258 -18.37 29.49 -6.15
C CYS A 258 -18.66 29.09 -7.60
N GLY A 259 -19.75 28.36 -7.86
CA GLY A 259 -20.15 27.94 -9.20
C GLY A 259 -19.33 26.82 -9.82
N THR A 260 -18.40 26.19 -9.09
CA THR A 260 -17.64 25.03 -9.59
C THR A 260 -18.56 23.84 -9.87
N PRO A 261 -18.43 23.13 -11.02
CA PRO A 261 -19.23 21.95 -11.31
C PRO A 261 -19.01 20.84 -10.29
N LEU A 262 -20.09 20.13 -9.94
CA LEU A 262 -20.07 19.03 -8.97
C LEU A 262 -19.89 17.65 -9.61
N TYR A 263 -19.83 17.59 -10.93
CA TYR A 263 -19.59 16.36 -11.70
C TYR A 263 -18.47 16.59 -12.71
N ASN A 264 -17.61 15.58 -12.87
CA ASN A 264 -16.64 15.59 -13.95
C ASN A 264 -17.27 15.05 -15.23
N THR A 265 -17.20 15.80 -16.33
CA THR A 265 -17.80 15.40 -17.62
C THR A 265 -16.78 15.45 -18.74
N CYS A 266 -16.88 14.50 -19.67
CA CYS A 266 -16.13 14.54 -20.94
C CYS A 266 -16.61 15.71 -21.80
N LEU A 267 -15.72 16.55 -22.32
CA LEU A 267 -16.11 17.71 -23.14
C LEU A 267 -16.66 17.32 -24.52
N SER A 268 -16.31 16.14 -25.06
CA SER A 268 -16.84 15.67 -26.35
C SER A 268 -18.15 14.91 -26.22
N GLU A 269 -18.25 13.97 -25.27
CA GLU A 269 -19.39 13.04 -25.17
C GLU A 269 -20.43 13.47 -24.11
N ASN A 270 -20.09 14.47 -23.29
CA ASN A 270 -20.90 14.93 -22.16
C ASN A 270 -21.28 13.81 -21.15
N THR A 271 -20.47 12.76 -21.09
CA THR A 271 -20.62 11.63 -20.19
C THR A 271 -19.94 11.92 -18.84
N LYS A 272 -20.56 11.47 -17.74
CA LYS A 272 -19.96 11.57 -16.40
C LYS A 272 -18.80 10.59 -16.24
N VAL A 273 -17.63 11.11 -15.91
CA VAL A 273 -16.40 10.33 -15.70
C VAL A 273 -15.95 10.42 -14.23
N SER A 274 -14.98 9.60 -13.84
CA SER A 274 -14.45 9.60 -12.47
C SER A 274 -13.80 10.95 -12.12
N GLY A 275 -13.76 11.26 -10.81
CA GLY A 275 -13.01 12.41 -10.28
C GLY A 275 -11.49 12.31 -10.45
N ALA A 276 -10.96 11.16 -10.87
CA ALA A 276 -9.55 10.98 -11.25
C ALA A 276 -9.23 11.37 -12.70
N CYS A 277 -10.26 11.47 -13.56
CA CYS A 277 -10.09 11.66 -15.00
C CYS A 277 -9.78 13.11 -15.37
N ARG A 278 -8.54 13.37 -15.77
CA ARG A 278 -8.14 14.59 -16.49
C ARG A 278 -8.53 14.53 -17.97
N TYR A 279 -8.51 13.31 -18.50
CA TYR A 279 -8.97 12.98 -19.85
C TYR A 279 -9.96 11.82 -19.79
N CYS A 280 -10.88 11.75 -20.75
CA CYS A 280 -11.92 10.74 -20.84
C CYS A 280 -11.29 9.37 -21.13
N PRO A 281 -11.59 8.32 -20.33
CA PRO A 281 -11.05 6.99 -20.54
C PRO A 281 -11.51 6.32 -21.85
N ASN A 282 -12.61 6.80 -22.45
CA ASN A 282 -13.23 6.20 -23.62
C ASN A 282 -12.79 6.83 -24.96
N CYS A 283 -12.57 8.15 -24.98
CA CYS A 283 -12.27 8.89 -26.22
C CYS A 283 -11.00 9.76 -26.15
N GLY A 284 -10.37 9.90 -24.98
CA GLY A 284 -9.14 10.68 -24.81
C GLY A 284 -9.34 12.20 -24.73
N GLU A 285 -10.57 12.70 -24.84
CA GLU A 285 -10.86 14.14 -24.74
C GLU A 285 -10.69 14.68 -23.31
N THR A 286 -10.31 15.95 -23.20
CA THR A 286 -10.23 16.70 -21.94
C THR A 286 -11.56 16.65 -21.17
N THR A 287 -11.47 16.60 -19.84
CA THR A 287 -12.66 16.64 -18.97
C THR A 287 -12.89 18.04 -18.41
N LYS A 288 -14.10 18.29 -17.93
CA LYS A 288 -14.47 19.59 -17.34
C LYS A 288 -13.60 19.97 -16.14
N PHE A 289 -13.20 19.00 -15.33
CA PHE A 289 -12.31 19.26 -14.18
C PHE A 289 -10.90 19.64 -14.62
N GLN A 290 -10.39 19.03 -15.70
CA GLN A 290 -9.09 19.40 -16.26
C GLN A 290 -9.12 20.76 -16.95
N GLU A 291 -10.19 21.07 -17.70
CA GLU A 291 -10.38 22.39 -18.33
C GLU A 291 -10.34 23.53 -17.30
N LEU A 292 -10.91 23.29 -16.12
CA LEU A 292 -10.93 24.23 -15.00
C LEU A 292 -9.67 24.16 -14.10
N ASN A 293 -8.67 23.33 -14.45
CA ASN A 293 -7.45 23.09 -13.67
C ASN A 293 -7.70 22.75 -12.19
N LEU A 294 -8.76 22.00 -11.89
CA LEU A 294 -9.14 21.71 -10.50
C LEU A 294 -8.14 20.81 -9.76
N PHE A 295 -7.29 20.09 -10.50
CA PHE A 295 -6.29 19.18 -9.94
C PHE A 295 -5.06 19.88 -9.37
N ASP A 296 -4.75 21.10 -9.80
CA ASP A 296 -3.57 21.83 -9.33
C ASP A 296 -3.69 22.25 -7.86
N ASN A 297 -4.94 22.38 -7.38
CA ASN A 297 -5.26 22.72 -5.99
C ASN A 297 -5.19 21.53 -5.03
N LEU A 298 -4.94 20.31 -5.53
CA LEU A 298 -4.91 19.07 -4.74
C LEU A 298 -3.50 18.68 -4.27
N LYS A 299 -2.53 19.60 -4.37
CA LYS A 299 -1.15 19.30 -3.95
C LYS A 299 -1.07 19.16 -2.43
N GLU A 300 -0.42 18.09 -1.97
CA GLU A 300 -0.07 17.93 -0.56
C GLU A 300 0.73 19.14 -0.07
N VAL A 301 0.43 19.59 1.16
CA VAL A 301 1.16 20.66 1.81
C VAL A 301 2.63 20.24 1.95
N GLN A 302 3.53 21.13 1.55
CA GLN A 302 4.97 20.90 1.69
C GLN A 302 5.42 21.38 3.06
N ILE A 303 6.15 20.53 3.79
CA ILE A 303 6.77 20.92 5.06
C ILE A 303 8.05 21.69 4.74
N PRO A 304 8.24 22.93 5.24
CA PRO A 304 9.49 23.66 5.06
C PRO A 304 10.69 22.92 5.65
N ASN A 305 11.82 22.89 4.93
CA ASN A 305 13.07 22.24 5.40
C ASN A 305 13.58 22.77 6.74
N LEU A 306 13.21 23.99 7.11
CA LEU A 306 13.53 24.62 8.39
C LEU A 306 12.24 25.15 8.98
N LEU A 307 11.90 24.69 10.18
CA LEU A 307 10.77 25.19 10.93
C LEU A 307 11.27 26.12 12.03
N THR A 308 10.80 27.37 12.00
CA THR A 308 11.12 28.36 13.05
C THR A 308 9.86 28.63 13.87
N PHE A 309 9.89 28.26 15.14
CA PHE A 309 8.86 28.63 16.12
C PHE A 309 9.45 29.64 17.11
N GLU A 310 8.60 30.25 17.96
CA GLU A 310 9.04 31.23 18.97
C GLU A 310 10.13 30.66 19.92
N ASN A 311 10.15 29.35 20.06
CA ASN A 311 11.01 28.56 20.95
C ASN A 311 12.30 28.08 20.28
N GLY A 312 12.49 28.31 18.97
CA GLY A 312 13.71 27.95 18.26
C GLY A 312 13.49 27.39 16.85
N ASN A 313 14.61 27.01 16.23
CA ASN A 313 14.64 26.34 14.93
C ASN A 313 14.63 24.83 15.11
N TYR A 314 13.87 24.14 14.27
CA TYR A 314 13.77 22.68 14.23
C TYR A 314 14.22 22.21 12.85
N GLU A 315 15.33 21.50 12.83
CA GLU A 315 15.93 20.90 11.62
C GLU A 315 15.70 19.38 11.54
N ASP A 316 15.46 18.72 12.69
CA ASP A 316 15.31 17.26 12.82
C ASP A 316 13.89 16.85 13.23
N TYR A 317 12.87 17.22 12.45
CA TYR A 317 11.49 16.77 12.70
C TYR A 317 11.17 15.48 11.95
N ILE A 318 10.30 14.66 12.53
CA ILE A 318 9.81 13.43 11.90
C ILE A 318 8.36 13.65 11.47
N GLU A 319 8.09 13.55 10.16
CA GLU A 319 6.72 13.49 9.64
C GLU A 319 6.01 12.30 10.30
N TYR A 320 4.81 12.55 10.80
CA TYR A 320 4.04 11.53 11.47
C TYR A 320 3.54 10.50 10.45
N GLU A 321 4.18 9.33 10.43
CA GLU A 321 4.01 8.30 9.41
C GLU A 321 2.57 7.78 9.25
N TYR A 322 1.74 7.89 10.30
CA TYR A 322 0.35 7.43 10.30
C TYR A 322 -0.66 8.57 10.07
N TRP A 323 -0.24 9.76 9.67
CA TRP A 323 -1.12 10.92 9.55
C TRP A 323 -2.31 10.69 8.62
N ASN A 324 -2.09 10.16 7.42
CA ASN A 324 -3.18 9.85 6.49
C ASN A 324 -4.17 8.82 7.05
N TYR A 325 -3.71 7.90 7.90
CA TYR A 325 -4.60 6.97 8.59
C TYR A 325 -5.49 7.73 9.59
N ILE A 326 -4.95 8.68 10.35
CA ILE A 326 -5.74 9.54 11.24
C ILE A 326 -6.80 10.34 10.46
N ILE A 327 -6.43 10.92 9.31
CA ILE A 327 -7.39 11.61 8.42
C ILE A 327 -8.50 10.65 7.98
N ALA A 328 -8.16 9.41 7.62
CA ALA A 328 -9.13 8.39 7.23
C ALA A 328 -10.07 8.02 8.39
N ILE A 329 -9.54 7.95 9.62
CA ILE A 329 -10.35 7.67 10.81
C ILE A 329 -11.41 8.76 11.03
N VAL A 330 -11.03 10.03 10.87
CA VAL A 330 -11.96 11.16 10.97
C VAL A 330 -13.12 11.00 10.00
N TYR A 331 -12.84 10.60 8.76
CA TYR A 331 -13.85 10.40 7.74
C TYR A 331 -14.71 9.15 7.99
N TYR A 332 -14.11 7.96 8.05
CA TYR A 332 -14.86 6.70 8.05
C TYR A 332 -15.53 6.39 9.40
N PHE A 333 -14.86 6.69 10.52
CA PHE A 333 -15.32 6.29 11.85
C PHE A 333 -16.00 7.44 12.59
N LYS A 334 -15.40 8.64 12.58
CA LYS A 334 -16.00 9.80 13.25
C LYS A 334 -17.04 10.52 12.38
N ARG A 335 -17.04 10.29 11.06
CA ARG A 335 -18.00 10.85 10.09
C ARG A 335 -18.05 12.37 10.09
N ASP A 336 -16.91 13.00 10.37
CA ASP A 336 -16.77 14.45 10.41
C ASP A 336 -16.19 14.94 9.08
N LEU A 337 -17.09 15.31 8.16
CA LEU A 337 -16.72 15.75 6.82
C LEU A 337 -16.05 17.13 6.85
N GLU A 338 -16.44 18.01 7.76
CA GLU A 338 -15.85 19.36 7.90
C GLU A 338 -14.37 19.26 8.29
N LEU A 339 -14.08 18.49 9.33
CA LEU A 339 -12.70 18.23 9.75
C LEU A 339 -11.91 17.46 8.69
N TYR A 340 -12.49 16.42 8.08
CA TYR A 340 -11.82 15.66 7.02
C TYR A 340 -11.39 16.56 5.86
N THR A 341 -12.29 17.41 5.36
CA THR A 341 -11.95 18.32 4.25
C THR A 341 -10.92 19.38 4.64
N ALA A 342 -10.89 19.79 5.91
CA ALA A 342 -9.85 20.70 6.40
C ALA A 342 -8.48 20.02 6.52
N LEU A 343 -8.46 18.72 6.84
CA LEU A 343 -7.25 17.90 6.94
C LEU A 343 -6.76 17.35 5.59
N ASP A 344 -7.59 17.35 4.55
CA ASP A 344 -7.26 16.87 3.21
C ASP A 344 -5.97 17.54 2.67
N GLY A 345 -4.99 16.71 2.30
CA GLY A 345 -3.66 17.14 1.84
C GLY A 345 -2.74 17.74 2.92
N SER A 346 -3.19 17.81 4.18
CA SER A 346 -2.38 18.33 5.30
C SER A 346 -1.23 17.38 5.68
N LYS A 347 -0.26 17.92 6.41
CA LYS A 347 0.85 17.15 7.00
C LYS A 347 0.91 17.35 8.49
N ALA A 348 1.43 16.36 9.21
CA ALA A 348 1.70 16.50 10.64
C ALA A 348 3.12 16.06 10.98
N ILE A 349 3.72 16.75 11.94
CA ILE A 349 4.95 16.32 12.61
C ILE A 349 4.66 16.06 14.08
N ARG A 350 5.44 15.16 14.67
CA ARG A 350 5.37 14.86 16.11
C ARG A 350 6.62 15.41 16.79
N ASP A 351 6.41 16.24 17.82
CA ASP A 351 7.49 16.84 18.60
C ASP A 351 7.17 16.77 20.10
N GLU A 352 8.01 16.09 20.89
CA GLU A 352 7.90 15.96 22.37
C GLU A 352 6.50 15.69 22.96
N GLY A 353 5.62 15.02 22.20
CA GLY A 353 4.23 14.71 22.61
C GLY A 353 3.17 15.70 22.11
N SER A 354 3.57 16.74 21.40
CA SER A 354 2.72 17.66 20.64
C SER A 354 2.70 17.30 19.16
N PHE A 355 1.63 17.72 18.47
CA PHE A 355 1.50 17.60 17.02
C PHE A 355 1.43 18.99 16.42
N ILE A 356 2.20 19.21 15.36
CA ILE A 356 2.12 20.43 14.55
C ILE A 356 1.57 20.03 13.19
N ILE A 357 0.47 20.68 12.80
CA ILE A 357 -0.29 20.35 11.61
C ILE A 357 -0.16 21.48 10.59
N PHE A 358 0.34 21.14 9.41
CA PHE A 358 0.46 22.03 8.27
C PHE A 358 -0.81 21.92 7.43
N ALA A 359 -1.74 22.84 7.65
CA ALA A 359 -2.99 22.94 6.90
C ALA A 359 -2.78 23.65 5.55
N ALA A 360 -3.68 23.38 4.59
CA ALA A 360 -3.59 23.97 3.25
C ALA A 360 -3.74 25.50 3.23
N ASN A 361 -4.51 26.07 4.16
CA ASN A 361 -4.74 27.51 4.30
C ASN A 361 -5.30 27.86 5.70
N ALA A 362 -5.46 29.16 5.96
CA ALA A 362 -5.94 29.67 7.25
C ALA A 362 -7.37 29.20 7.61
N MET A 363 -8.26 29.01 6.62
CA MET A 363 -9.61 28.50 6.86
C MET A 363 -9.57 27.05 7.34
N SER A 364 -8.81 26.19 6.66
CA SER A 364 -8.56 24.81 7.11
C SER A 364 -7.94 24.78 8.51
N SER A 365 -6.97 25.65 8.80
CA SER A 365 -6.35 25.74 10.14
C SER A 365 -7.37 26.07 11.23
N ASN A 366 -8.26 27.03 11.00
CA ASN A 366 -9.30 27.39 11.97
C ASN A 366 -10.26 26.23 12.24
N ILE A 367 -10.66 25.48 11.20
CA ILE A 367 -11.53 24.29 11.34
C ILE A 367 -10.81 23.19 12.12
N ILE A 368 -9.53 22.93 11.83
CA ILE A 368 -8.73 21.94 12.56
C ILE A 368 -8.65 22.31 14.05
N LEU A 369 -8.41 23.59 14.36
CA LEU A 369 -8.36 24.08 15.73
C LEU A 369 -9.71 23.98 16.45
N SER A 370 -10.83 24.27 15.77
CA SER A 370 -12.16 24.13 16.38
C SER A 370 -12.52 22.67 16.71
N HIS A 371 -11.92 21.71 16.00
CA HIS A 371 -12.13 20.28 16.21
C HIS A 371 -10.96 19.58 16.94
N GLN A 372 -10.06 20.33 17.58
CA GLN A 372 -8.83 19.77 18.20
C GLN A 372 -9.09 18.62 19.17
N ASN A 373 -10.19 18.65 19.93
CA ASN A 373 -10.51 17.62 20.91
C ASN A 373 -10.78 16.26 20.25
N LEU A 374 -11.56 16.27 19.16
CA LEU A 374 -11.86 15.07 18.38
C LEU A 374 -10.59 14.52 17.74
N LEU A 375 -9.75 15.40 17.20
CA LEU A 375 -8.48 15.01 16.59
C LEU A 375 -7.52 14.38 17.61
N MET A 376 -7.43 14.95 18.81
CA MET A 376 -6.64 14.39 19.91
C MET A 376 -7.15 13.04 20.39
N GLU A 377 -8.47 12.82 20.38
CA GLU A 377 -9.07 11.50 20.63
C GLU A 377 -8.64 10.50 19.57
N CYS A 378 -8.76 10.85 18.28
CA CYS A 378 -8.34 9.99 17.18
C CYS A 378 -6.86 9.62 17.28
N ILE A 379 -5.98 10.59 17.57
CA ILE A 379 -4.55 10.33 17.70
C ILE A 379 -4.26 9.42 18.89
N LYS A 380 -4.93 9.60 20.03
CA LYS A 380 -4.71 8.75 21.22
C LYS A 380 -5.19 7.32 21.02
N GLU A 381 -6.31 7.14 20.33
CA GLU A 381 -6.95 5.84 20.13
C GLU A 381 -6.32 5.06 18.95
N TYR A 382 -5.94 5.76 17.88
CA TYR A 382 -5.54 5.14 16.61
C TYR A 382 -4.08 5.42 16.20
N GLY A 383 -3.38 6.32 16.90
CA GLY A 383 -2.03 6.75 16.57
C GLY A 383 -0.90 5.83 17.01
#